data_AF-A0A9E2KKX7-F1
#
_entry.id   AF-A0A9E2KKX7-F1
#
_cell.length_a   1.000
_cell.length_b   1.000
_cell.length_c   1.000
_cell.angle_alpha   90.00
_cell.angle_beta   90.00
_cell.angle_gamma   90.00
#
_symmetry.space_group_name_H-M   'P 1'
#
loop_
_entity.id
_entity.type
_entity.pdbx_description
1 polymer ?
#
loop_
_entity_poly.entity_id
_entity_poly.type
_entity_poly.pdbx_seq_one_letter_code
_entity_poly.pdbx_strand_id
1 'polypeptide(L)'
;MKKIVSMILCTAALLFSLAACGGEGGSASNLPEAEYKAACKAVTYDTLWRYPELHQDKMITMSGTLTEVTEKGTNYVLRVDVGDGQQIYVTYNRPTNKPRLKQNDSVVLYGKGMGLSGEAAGESVPQIEAGYIEIELPEEDDAKE
;
A
#
# COMPACT_ATOMS: atom_id res chain seq x y z
N MET A 1 45.92 -15.86 -30.72
CA MET A 1 46.22 -14.45 -30.43
C MET A 1 45.88 -13.61 -31.64
N LYS A 2 44.76 -12.86 -31.61
CA LYS A 2 44.43 -11.82 -32.58
C LYS A 2 43.45 -10.85 -31.92
N LYS A 3 43.99 -9.71 -31.50
CA LYS A 3 43.26 -8.54 -31.00
C LYS A 3 42.65 -7.86 -32.23
N ILE A 4 41.35 -7.62 -32.23
CA ILE A 4 40.73 -6.59 -33.10
C ILE A 4 39.86 -5.73 -32.20
N VAL A 5 40.40 -4.57 -31.93
CA VAL A 5 39.76 -3.40 -31.33
C VAL A 5 38.68 -2.96 -32.31
N SER A 6 37.41 -3.02 -31.91
CA SER A 6 36.30 -2.40 -32.65
C SER A 6 35.79 -1.23 -31.82
N MET A 7 36.46 -0.10 -32.01
CA MET A 7 36.11 1.21 -31.51
C MET A 7 35.21 1.87 -32.57
N ILE A 8 33.90 1.85 -32.34
CA ILE A 8 32.87 2.61 -33.07
C ILE A 8 32.06 3.29 -31.95
N LEU A 9 32.38 4.52 -31.54
CA LEU A 9 32.01 5.78 -32.18
C LEU A 9 30.53 5.83 -32.59
N CYS A 10 29.63 5.80 -31.60
CA CYS A 10 28.28 6.35 -31.73
C CYS A 10 28.16 7.58 -30.84
N THR A 11 28.59 8.71 -31.39
CA THR A 11 28.12 10.05 -31.00
C THR A 11 26.65 10.19 -31.38
N ALA A 12 25.77 10.31 -30.39
CA ALA A 12 24.58 11.15 -30.49
C ALA A 12 24.02 11.35 -29.08
N ALA A 13 24.18 12.58 -28.59
CA ALA A 13 23.52 13.07 -27.40
C ALA A 13 22.00 13.00 -27.60
N LEU A 14 21.33 12.15 -26.83
CA LEU A 14 19.91 12.32 -26.55
C LEU A 14 19.81 12.92 -25.15
N LEU A 15 19.75 14.25 -25.16
CA LEU A 15 19.19 15.09 -24.12
C LEU A 15 17.81 14.54 -23.74
N PHE A 16 17.73 13.71 -22.69
CA PHE A 16 16.49 13.59 -21.93
C PHE A 16 16.49 14.68 -20.87
N SER A 17 15.93 15.79 -21.32
CA SER A 17 15.38 16.92 -20.59
C SER A 17 15.05 16.60 -19.13
N LEU A 18 15.69 17.34 -18.22
CA LEU A 18 15.11 17.66 -16.92
C LEU A 18 13.75 18.32 -17.14
N ALA A 19 12.68 17.55 -16.97
CA ALA A 19 11.38 18.11 -16.63
C ALA A 19 11.37 18.33 -15.11
N ALA A 20 11.98 19.44 -14.69
CA ALA A 20 11.60 20.10 -13.45
C ALA A 20 10.31 20.90 -13.73
N CYS A 21 9.17 20.24 -13.61
CA CYS A 21 7.89 20.87 -13.26
C CYS A 21 7.54 20.23 -11.91
N GLY A 22 7.60 20.97 -10.83
CA GLY A 22 6.46 21.80 -10.46
C GLY A 22 5.76 21.07 -9.33
N GLY A 23 5.94 21.55 -8.10
CA GLY A 23 5.12 21.08 -7.00
C GLY A 23 3.67 21.44 -7.29
N GLU A 24 2.84 20.42 -7.42
CA GLU A 24 1.41 20.53 -7.19
C GLU A 24 1.04 19.40 -6.25
N GLY A 25 0.55 19.76 -5.07
CA GLY A 25 -0.17 18.85 -4.19
C GLY A 25 -1.44 18.38 -4.90
N GLY A 26 -1.28 17.42 -5.79
CA GLY A 26 -2.37 16.69 -6.41
C GLY A 26 -2.94 15.73 -5.39
N SER A 27 -4.12 16.07 -4.86
CA SER A 27 -4.95 15.08 -4.16
C SER A 27 -5.10 13.85 -5.05
N ALA A 28 -4.77 12.68 -4.50
CA ALA A 28 -4.79 11.37 -5.15
C ALA A 28 -6.21 10.88 -5.53
N SER A 29 -7.10 11.78 -5.95
CA SER A 29 -8.54 11.51 -6.08
C SER A 29 -9.01 11.17 -7.50
N ASN A 30 -8.12 10.89 -8.46
CA ASN A 30 -8.53 10.50 -9.83
C ASN A 30 -7.60 9.50 -10.56
N LEU A 31 -6.72 8.79 -9.86
CA LEU A 31 -5.95 7.72 -10.50
C LEU A 31 -6.83 6.48 -10.75
N PRO A 32 -6.73 5.82 -11.92
CA PRO A 32 -7.28 4.48 -12.10
C PRO A 32 -6.77 3.51 -11.02
N GLU A 33 -7.61 2.56 -10.59
CA GLU A 33 -7.28 1.62 -9.50
C GLU A 33 -5.91 0.94 -9.68
N ALA A 34 -5.60 0.49 -10.89
CA ALA A 34 -4.32 -0.14 -11.20
C ALA A 34 -3.12 0.81 -11.01
N GLU A 35 -3.24 2.07 -11.43
CA GLU A 35 -2.18 3.07 -11.28
C GLU A 35 -2.00 3.49 -9.81
N TYR A 36 -3.11 3.59 -9.07
CA TYR A 36 -3.07 3.85 -7.63
C TYR A 36 -2.29 2.75 -6.90
N LYS A 37 -2.61 1.48 -7.16
CA LYS A 37 -1.93 0.34 -6.57
C LYS A 37 -0.45 0.27 -6.97
N ALA A 38 -0.13 0.55 -8.24
CA ALA A 38 1.24 0.58 -8.73
C ALA A 38 2.09 1.70 -8.10
N ALA A 39 1.47 2.79 -7.66
CA ALA A 39 2.15 3.87 -6.95
C ALA A 39 2.46 3.53 -5.48
N CYS A 40 1.77 2.55 -4.89
CA CYS A 40 2.00 2.10 -3.52
C CYS A 40 3.32 1.32 -3.40
N LYS A 41 4.13 1.66 -2.40
CA LYS A 41 5.39 0.98 -2.13
C LYS A 41 5.27 0.07 -0.91
N ALA A 42 5.82 -1.13 -1.00
CA ALA A 42 5.85 -2.06 0.14
C ALA A 42 6.65 -1.44 1.29
N VAL A 43 6.08 -1.52 2.50
CA VAL A 43 6.71 -1.05 3.73
C VAL A 43 6.50 -2.09 4.83
N THR A 44 7.42 -2.12 5.79
CA THR A 44 7.33 -3.00 6.97
C THR A 44 6.67 -2.27 8.13
N TYR A 45 6.06 -3.01 9.06
CA TYR A 45 5.58 -2.45 10.33
C TYR A 45 6.63 -1.61 11.06
N ASP A 46 7.83 -2.17 11.28
CA ASP A 46 8.90 -1.50 12.03
C ASP A 46 9.29 -0.13 11.46
N THR A 47 9.26 -0.01 10.13
CA THR A 47 9.55 1.24 9.44
C THR A 47 8.48 2.30 9.75
N LEU A 48 7.18 1.91 9.69
CA LEU A 48 6.09 2.82 10.02
C LEU A 48 6.07 3.17 11.51
N TRP A 49 6.41 2.22 12.39
CA TRP A 49 6.46 2.42 13.83
C TRP A 49 7.60 3.33 14.26
N ARG A 50 8.81 3.13 13.71
CA ARG A 50 10.01 3.89 14.09
C ARG A 50 10.11 5.25 13.40
N TYR A 51 9.52 5.40 12.21
CA TYR A 51 9.59 6.63 11.41
C TYR A 51 8.24 7.06 10.82
N PRO A 52 7.17 7.18 11.63
CA PRO A 52 5.81 7.41 11.12
C PRO A 52 5.68 8.66 10.24
N GLU A 53 6.41 9.72 10.57
CA GLU A 53 6.39 11.04 9.94
C GLU A 53 7.04 11.02 8.55
N LEU A 54 8.01 10.13 8.31
CA LEU A 54 8.62 9.97 6.99
C LEU A 54 7.69 9.27 6.00
N HIS A 55 6.72 8.52 6.53
CA HIS A 55 5.76 7.73 5.75
C HIS A 55 4.36 8.34 5.73
N GLN A 56 4.17 9.48 6.41
CA GLN A 56 2.94 10.24 6.34
C GLN A 56 2.69 10.73 4.90
N ASP A 57 1.45 10.57 4.45
CA ASP A 57 0.96 10.86 3.10
C ASP A 57 1.64 10.08 1.96
N LYS A 58 2.53 9.13 2.29
CA LYS A 58 3.16 8.27 1.28
C LYS A 58 2.24 7.12 0.91
N MET A 59 2.19 6.83 -0.39
CA MET A 59 1.47 5.70 -0.95
C MET A 59 2.22 4.41 -0.59
N ILE A 60 1.57 3.55 0.20
CA ILE A 60 2.15 2.33 0.75
C ILE A 60 1.26 1.11 0.52
N THR A 61 1.86 -0.07 0.53
CA THR A 61 1.15 -1.35 0.52
C THR A 61 1.64 -2.26 1.64
N MET A 62 0.71 -3.00 2.25
CA MET A 62 0.98 -4.00 3.29
C MET A 62 -0.04 -5.13 3.18
N SER A 63 0.38 -6.36 3.48
CA SER A 63 -0.52 -7.50 3.60
C SER A 63 -0.69 -7.89 5.07
N GLY A 64 -1.82 -8.48 5.40
CA GLY A 64 -2.09 -8.94 6.75
C GLY A 64 -3.44 -9.62 6.89
N THR A 65 -3.80 -9.99 8.11
CA THR A 65 -5.06 -10.66 8.44
C THR A 65 -5.95 -9.73 9.27
N LEU A 66 -7.22 -9.60 8.89
CA LEU A 66 -8.18 -8.76 9.63
C LEU A 66 -8.49 -9.38 10.99
N THR A 67 -8.11 -8.72 12.08
CA THR A 67 -8.37 -9.18 13.47
C THR A 67 -9.63 -8.56 14.05
N GLU A 68 -9.98 -7.35 13.64
CA GLU A 68 -11.22 -6.67 14.03
C GLU A 68 -11.80 -5.90 12.83
N VAL A 69 -13.13 -5.94 12.68
CA VAL A 69 -13.85 -5.22 11.64
C VAL A 69 -15.03 -4.48 12.26
N THR A 70 -14.98 -3.14 12.26
CA THR A 70 -16.09 -2.28 12.68
C THR A 70 -16.66 -1.55 11.47
N GLU A 71 -17.94 -1.79 11.18
CA GLU A 71 -18.62 -1.20 10.02
C GLU A 71 -19.65 -0.13 10.45
N LYS A 72 -19.62 1.04 9.80
CA LYS A 72 -20.66 2.07 9.91
C LYS A 72 -21.02 2.59 8.51
N GLY A 73 -21.98 1.94 7.87
CA GLY A 73 -22.36 2.22 6.49
C GLY A 73 -21.25 1.78 5.53
N THR A 74 -20.68 2.71 4.76
CA THR A 74 -19.52 2.45 3.90
C THR A 74 -18.18 2.69 4.61
N ASN A 75 -18.17 3.24 5.82
CA ASN A 75 -16.94 3.50 6.56
C ASN A 75 -16.58 2.28 7.41
N TYR A 76 -15.39 1.76 7.18
CA TYR A 76 -14.81 0.61 7.85
C TYR A 76 -13.64 1.11 8.70
N VAL A 77 -13.58 0.60 9.91
CA VAL A 77 -12.44 0.71 10.81
C VAL A 77 -11.95 -0.70 11.09
N LEU A 78 -10.69 -0.99 10.79
CA LEU A 78 -10.12 -2.32 10.81
C LEU A 78 -8.88 -2.38 11.70
N ARG A 79 -8.69 -3.52 12.35
CA ARG A 79 -7.38 -3.97 12.85
C ARG A 79 -6.84 -5.04 11.94
N VAL A 80 -5.57 -4.92 11.59
CA VAL A 80 -4.90 -5.86 10.70
C VAL A 80 -3.61 -6.31 11.35
N ASP A 81 -3.47 -7.61 11.55
CA ASP A 81 -2.21 -8.25 11.94
C ASP A 81 -1.32 -8.39 10.70
N VAL A 82 -0.18 -7.72 10.71
CA VAL A 82 0.80 -7.74 9.60
C VAL A 82 1.94 -8.72 9.85
N GLY A 83 1.80 -9.59 10.85
CA GLY A 83 2.77 -10.61 11.24
C GLY A 83 3.21 -10.46 12.70
N ASP A 84 3.49 -11.58 13.36
CA ASP A 84 4.04 -11.63 14.73
C ASP A 84 3.21 -10.84 15.77
N GLY A 85 1.90 -10.72 15.57
CA GLY A 85 1.00 -9.97 16.46
C GLY A 85 1.09 -8.45 16.30
N GLN A 86 1.84 -7.95 15.30
CA GLN A 86 1.97 -6.53 15.02
C GLN A 86 0.69 -6.03 14.36
N GLN A 87 -0.02 -5.13 15.04
CA GLN A 87 -1.30 -4.61 14.57
C GLN A 87 -1.14 -3.24 13.94
N ILE A 88 -1.83 -3.01 12.82
CA ILE A 88 -2.02 -1.66 12.26
C ILE A 88 -3.50 -1.28 12.33
N TYR A 89 -3.75 0.03 12.36
CA TYR A 89 -5.08 0.61 12.31
C TYR A 89 -5.41 1.08 10.90
N VAL A 90 -6.53 0.64 10.35
CA VAL A 90 -6.90 0.99 8.97
C VAL A 90 -8.28 1.61 8.92
N THR A 91 -8.39 2.76 8.26
CA THR A 91 -9.68 3.35 7.89
C THR A 91 -9.90 3.15 6.40
N TYR A 92 -11.11 2.73 6.01
CA TYR A 92 -11.44 2.44 4.62
C TYR A 92 -12.88 2.83 4.31
N ASN A 93 -13.09 3.60 3.25
CA ASN A 93 -14.44 3.84 2.73
C ASN A 93 -14.74 2.84 1.61
N ARG A 94 -15.44 1.76 1.95
CA ARG A 94 -15.73 0.65 1.03
C ARG A 94 -16.71 1.08 -0.06
N PRO A 95 -16.32 1.00 -1.35
CA PRO A 95 -17.24 1.16 -2.46
C PRO A 95 -18.32 0.08 -2.45
N THR A 96 -19.55 0.42 -2.85
CA THR A 96 -20.69 -0.51 -2.80
C THR A 96 -20.51 -1.77 -3.65
N ASN A 97 -19.70 -1.69 -4.72
CA ASN A 97 -19.38 -2.77 -5.64
C ASN A 97 -18.17 -3.64 -5.22
N LYS A 98 -17.56 -3.40 -4.06
CA LYS A 98 -16.48 -4.24 -3.51
C LYS A 98 -17.03 -5.22 -2.47
N PRO A 99 -16.44 -6.43 -2.30
CA PRO A 99 -16.90 -7.40 -1.32
C PRO A 99 -16.84 -6.83 0.10
N ARG A 100 -17.70 -7.35 0.98
CA ARG A 100 -17.60 -7.05 2.42
C ARG A 100 -16.39 -7.75 2.99
N LEU A 101 -15.76 -7.09 3.97
CA LEU A 101 -14.65 -7.62 4.73
C LEU A 101 -15.17 -8.25 6.02
N LYS A 102 -14.56 -9.34 6.46
CA LYS A 102 -14.85 -9.96 7.76
C LYS A 102 -13.56 -10.30 8.50
N GLN A 103 -13.69 -10.53 9.79
CA GLN A 103 -12.58 -11.03 10.60
C GLN A 103 -12.02 -12.33 10.02
N ASN A 104 -10.70 -12.48 10.09
CA ASN A 104 -9.87 -13.55 9.54
C ASN A 104 -9.70 -13.56 8.01
N ASP A 105 -10.17 -12.55 7.28
CA ASP A 105 -9.78 -12.41 5.87
C ASP A 105 -8.30 -12.02 5.78
N SER A 106 -7.54 -12.73 4.95
CA SER A 106 -6.22 -12.31 4.50
C SER A 106 -6.39 -11.26 3.41
N VAL A 107 -5.68 -10.13 3.54
CA VAL A 107 -5.87 -8.97 2.67
C VAL A 107 -4.56 -8.30 2.27
N VAL A 108 -4.58 -7.65 1.11
CA VAL A 108 -3.58 -6.65 0.68
C VAL A 108 -4.21 -5.27 0.74
N LEU A 109 -3.56 -4.36 1.44
CA LEU A 109 -3.99 -2.98 1.67
C LEU A 109 -3.18 -2.03 0.79
N TYR A 110 -3.85 -1.14 0.07
CA TYR A 110 -3.20 -0.07 -0.71
C TYR A 110 -3.74 1.27 -0.23
N GLY A 111 -2.86 2.12 0.30
CA GLY A 111 -3.29 3.32 1.01
C GLY A 111 -2.21 4.35 1.24
N LYS A 112 -2.55 5.36 2.03
CA LYS A 112 -1.60 6.37 2.52
C LYS A 112 -1.26 6.08 3.97
N GLY A 113 0.03 6.21 4.32
CA GLY A 113 0.44 6.25 5.72
C GLY A 113 -0.07 7.51 6.39
N MET A 114 -0.59 7.38 7.61
CA MET A 114 -1.17 8.50 8.37
C MET A 114 -0.40 8.80 9.66
N GLY A 115 0.78 8.20 9.83
CA GLY A 115 1.55 8.25 11.08
C GLY A 115 1.05 7.20 12.08
N LEU A 116 1.07 7.53 13.37
CA LEU A 116 0.52 6.67 14.43
C LEU A 116 -0.92 7.04 14.74
N SER A 117 -1.73 6.04 15.09
CA SER A 117 -3.08 6.23 15.58
C SER A 117 -3.05 6.97 16.92
N GLY A 118 -4.04 7.85 17.12
CA GLY A 118 -4.26 8.53 18.39
C GLY A 118 -4.90 7.61 19.44
N GLU A 119 -5.07 8.14 20.66
CA GLU A 119 -5.60 7.42 21.83
C GLU A 119 -7.00 6.81 21.62
N ALA A 120 -7.80 7.36 20.70
CA ALA A 120 -9.12 6.81 20.36
C ALA A 120 -9.05 5.38 19.78
N ALA A 121 -7.87 4.96 19.33
CA ALA A 121 -7.58 3.60 18.91
C ALA A 121 -7.09 2.70 20.07
N GLY A 122 -7.18 3.11 21.33
CA GLY A 122 -6.73 2.32 22.49
C GLY A 122 -5.22 2.35 22.67
N GLU A 123 -4.49 1.73 21.74
CA GLU A 123 -3.02 1.76 21.68
C GLU A 123 -2.56 2.55 20.45
N SER A 124 -1.44 3.26 20.59
CA SER A 124 -0.79 3.90 19.45
C SER A 124 -0.19 2.80 18.59
N VAL A 125 -0.63 2.69 17.33
CA VAL A 125 -0.15 1.75 16.32
C VAL A 125 -0.04 2.48 14.98
N PRO A 126 0.72 2.00 13.99
CA PRO A 126 0.74 2.63 12.67
C PRO A 126 -0.66 2.68 12.05
N GLN A 127 -0.99 3.81 11.42
CA GLN A 127 -2.28 4.03 10.78
C GLN A 127 -2.16 4.16 9.27
N ILE A 128 -3.10 3.53 8.55
CA ILE A 128 -3.23 3.61 7.10
C ILE A 128 -4.64 4.05 6.73
N GLU A 129 -4.75 5.05 5.84
CA GLU A 129 -5.99 5.33 5.12
C GLU A 129 -5.98 4.53 3.82
N ALA A 130 -6.74 3.43 3.78
CA ALA A 130 -6.80 2.56 2.62
C ALA A 130 -7.68 3.17 1.52
N GLY A 131 -7.17 3.18 0.30
CA GLY A 131 -7.95 3.46 -0.91
C GLY A 131 -8.53 2.20 -1.52
N TYR A 132 -7.80 1.09 -1.44
CA TYR A 132 -8.22 -0.23 -1.94
C TYR A 132 -7.79 -1.33 -0.99
N ILE A 133 -8.63 -2.36 -0.89
CA ILE A 133 -8.35 -3.60 -0.14
C ILE A 133 -8.72 -4.77 -1.05
N GLU A 134 -7.80 -5.71 -1.20
CA GLU A 134 -8.00 -6.97 -1.93
C GLU A 134 -8.01 -8.13 -0.94
N ILE A 135 -8.96 -9.05 -1.08
CA ILE A 135 -9.00 -10.28 -0.28
C ILE A 135 -8.12 -11.31 -0.99
N GLU A 136 -7.13 -11.84 -0.30
CA GLU A 136 -6.37 -13.00 -0.73
C GLU A 136 -7.23 -14.24 -0.44
N LEU A 137 -7.84 -14.78 -1.49
CA LEU A 137 -8.56 -16.04 -1.37
C LEU A 137 -7.53 -17.17 -1.30
N PRO A 138 -7.66 -18.12 -0.35
CA PRO A 138 -6.84 -19.31 -0.39
C PRO A 138 -7.07 -20.00 -1.74
N GLU A 139 -6.00 -20.49 -2.37
CA GLU A 139 -6.15 -21.41 -3.49
C GLU A 139 -6.99 -22.58 -2.97
N GLU A 140 -8.16 -22.82 -3.58
CA GLU A 140 -8.95 -24.00 -3.24
C GLU A 140 -8.08 -25.20 -3.62
N ASP A 141 -7.44 -25.81 -2.63
CA ASP A 141 -6.82 -27.12 -2.77
C ASP A 141 -7.96 -28.02 -3.26
N ASP A 142 -7.90 -28.41 -4.54
CA ASP A 142 -8.79 -29.39 -5.16
C ASP A 142 -8.79 -30.62 -4.26
N ALA A 143 -9.76 -30.69 -3.35
CA ALA A 143 -9.94 -31.77 -2.42
C ALA A 143 -10.21 -33.01 -3.26
N LYS A 144 -9.15 -33.80 -3.48
CA LYS A 144 -9.24 -35.14 -4.03
C LYS A 144 -10.03 -35.98 -3.03
N GLU A 145 -11.34 -36.09 -3.25
CA GLU A 145 -12.16 -37.22 -2.77
C GLU A 145 -11.72 -38.52 -3.44
#